data_AF-A0A966QD86-F1
#
_entry.id   AF-A0A966QD86-F1
#
_cell.length_a   1.000
_cell.length_b   1.000
_cell.length_c   1.000
_cell.angle_alpha   90.00
_cell.angle_beta   90.00
_cell.angle_gamma   90.00
#
_symmetry.space_group_name_H-M   'P 1'
#
loop_
_entity.id
_entity.type
_entity.pdbx_description
1 polymer ?
#
loop_
_entity_poly.entity_id
_entity_poly.type
_entity_poly.pdbx_seq_one_letter_code
_entity_poly.pdbx_strand_id
1 'polypeptide(L)'
;MVTSRPPAAASLSVLRHQLADGVPPGVGNEDSVRRQWWAALATLQDDLLLPQPHLQGIWLAAPLPALYEPNLLQHLQGWVWAPSELDDLLPAASSLLPGSRPTSASPMPSAGFRRLALHSDDGTDPLLLVITPTVQVALCLDGPPQARRLVVRFDPQVLTAALTLINGRLQATDPEAGEALRKALQQLGSLHSDEHLVLRFWPRMAERLAAIAPSLTLQPLV
;
A
#
# COMPACT_ATOMS: atom_id res chain seq x y z
N MET A 1 -8.65 10.64 40.05
CA MET A 1 -7.72 10.80 38.92
C MET A 1 -8.42 10.28 37.68
N VAL A 2 -8.91 11.18 36.83
CA VAL A 2 -9.44 10.78 35.51
C VAL A 2 -8.21 10.50 34.65
N THR A 3 -7.97 9.23 34.34
CA THR A 3 -7.00 8.83 33.32
C THR A 3 -7.58 9.28 31.97
N SER A 4 -7.17 10.46 31.52
CA SER A 4 -7.41 10.92 30.16
C SER A 4 -6.77 9.92 29.20
N ARG A 5 -7.59 9.05 28.61
CA ARG A 5 -7.22 8.17 27.51
C ARG A 5 -6.63 9.04 26.40
N PRO A 6 -5.43 8.74 25.88
CA PRO A 6 -4.92 9.45 24.72
C PRO A 6 -5.97 9.34 23.60
N PRO A 7 -6.13 10.36 22.75
CA PRO A 7 -7.04 10.27 21.60
C PRO A 7 -6.67 8.99 20.84
N ALA A 8 -7.65 8.11 20.63
CA ALA A 8 -7.41 6.85 19.94
C ALA A 8 -6.77 7.17 18.59
N ALA A 9 -5.56 6.67 18.36
CA ALA A 9 -4.86 6.84 17.10
C ALA A 9 -5.79 6.36 15.96
N ALA A 10 -5.91 7.15 14.89
CA ALA A 10 -6.83 6.82 13.80
C ALA A 10 -6.49 5.45 13.20
N SER A 11 -7.48 4.56 13.11
CA SER A 11 -7.29 3.23 12.52
C SER A 11 -7.16 3.31 11.00
N LEU A 12 -6.58 2.29 10.38
CA LEU A 12 -6.48 2.22 8.92
C LEU A 12 -7.85 2.12 8.25
N SER A 13 -8.86 1.59 8.97
CA SER A 13 -10.24 1.58 8.52
C SER A 13 -10.80 3.00 8.34
N VAL A 14 -10.55 3.90 9.30
CA VAL A 14 -10.93 5.32 9.19
C VAL A 14 -10.24 5.99 8.02
N LEU A 15 -8.95 5.70 7.81
CA LEU A 15 -8.19 6.22 6.68
C LEU A 15 -8.78 5.79 5.33
N ARG A 16 -9.11 4.50 5.16
CA ARG A 16 -9.75 4.00 3.94
C ARG A 16 -11.11 4.62 3.70
N HIS A 17 -11.90 4.81 4.76
CA HIS A 17 -13.19 5.49 4.66
C HIS A 17 -13.05 6.94 4.20
N GLN A 18 -12.08 7.68 4.74
CA GLN A 18 -11.80 9.05 4.30
C GLN A 18 -11.29 9.10 2.86
N LEU A 19 -10.43 8.16 2.45
CA LEU A 19 -10.01 8.04 1.06
C LEU A 19 -11.18 7.73 0.12
N ALA A 20 -12.23 7.07 0.61
CA ALA A 20 -13.44 6.75 -0.15
C ALA A 20 -14.46 7.90 -0.21
N ASP A 21 -14.23 9.02 0.49
CA ASP A 21 -15.18 10.14 0.54
C ASP A 21 -15.40 10.75 -0.85
N GLY A 22 -16.66 10.90 -1.26
CA GLY A 22 -17.02 11.32 -2.62
C GLY A 22 -16.86 10.25 -3.72
N VAL A 23 -16.39 9.02 -3.42
CA VAL A 23 -16.50 7.90 -4.37
C VAL A 23 -17.91 7.31 -4.29
N PRO A 24 -18.58 7.05 -5.41
CA PRO A 24 -19.81 6.27 -5.42
C PRO A 24 -19.62 4.89 -4.75
N PRO A 25 -20.67 4.33 -4.12
CA PRO A 25 -20.60 2.95 -3.64
C PRO A 25 -20.33 2.00 -4.81
N GLY A 26 -19.57 0.94 -4.54
CA GLY A 26 -19.34 -0.10 -5.53
C GLY A 26 -20.54 -1.04 -5.63
N VAL A 27 -20.48 -1.92 -6.64
CA VAL A 27 -21.40 -3.05 -6.81
C VAL A 27 -20.64 -4.38 -6.79
N GLY A 28 -19.36 -4.34 -6.39
CA GLY A 28 -18.47 -5.49 -6.40
C GLY A 28 -18.67 -6.40 -5.19
N ASN A 29 -18.38 -7.68 -5.38
CA ASN A 29 -18.11 -8.65 -4.32
C ASN A 29 -16.59 -8.79 -4.09
N GLU A 30 -16.19 -9.54 -3.06
CA GLU A 30 -14.76 -9.75 -2.71
C GLU A 30 -13.90 -10.22 -3.89
N ASP A 31 -14.38 -11.15 -4.71
CA ASP A 31 -13.61 -11.68 -5.84
C ASP A 31 -13.41 -10.64 -6.95
N SER A 32 -14.42 -9.80 -7.19
CA SER A 32 -14.32 -8.72 -8.17
C SER A 32 -13.33 -7.64 -7.71
N VAL A 33 -13.38 -7.22 -6.43
CA VAL A 33 -12.47 -6.18 -5.93
C VAL A 33 -11.06 -6.69 -5.72
N ARG A 34 -10.87 -7.99 -5.42
CA ARG A 34 -9.55 -8.62 -5.41
C ARG A 34 -8.89 -8.58 -6.79
N ARG A 35 -9.65 -8.87 -7.85
CA ARG A 35 -9.16 -8.76 -9.23
C ARG A 35 -8.83 -7.32 -9.60
N GLN A 36 -9.70 -6.38 -9.23
CA GLN A 36 -9.46 -4.95 -9.43
C GLN A 36 -8.22 -4.47 -8.67
N TRP A 37 -8.02 -4.90 -7.43
CA TRP A 37 -6.85 -4.59 -6.62
C TRP A 37 -5.56 -5.06 -7.30
N TRP A 38 -5.50 -6.33 -7.74
CA TRP A 38 -4.32 -6.85 -8.43
C TRP A 38 -4.07 -6.14 -9.77
N ALA A 39 -5.11 -5.87 -10.56
CA ALA A 39 -4.97 -5.12 -11.80
C ALA A 39 -4.48 -3.69 -11.55
N ALA A 40 -4.95 -3.04 -10.49
CA ALA A 40 -4.53 -1.71 -10.08
C ALA A 40 -3.08 -1.67 -9.59
N LEU A 41 -2.66 -2.67 -8.80
CA LEU A 41 -1.26 -2.82 -8.38
C LEU A 41 -0.32 -3.02 -9.56
N ALA A 42 -0.69 -3.89 -10.51
CA ALA A 42 0.10 -4.12 -11.70
C ALA A 42 0.17 -2.86 -12.58
N THR A 43 -0.96 -2.15 -12.75
CA THR A 43 -0.99 -0.88 -13.49
C THR A 43 -0.09 0.17 -12.83
N LEU A 44 -0.14 0.30 -11.51
CA LEU A 44 0.72 1.24 -10.80
C LEU A 44 2.20 0.88 -10.98
N GLN A 45 2.57 -0.37 -10.71
CA GLN A 45 3.98 -0.79 -10.72
C GLN A 45 4.55 -0.77 -12.15
N ASP A 46 3.88 -1.40 -13.10
CA ASP A 46 4.41 -1.62 -14.45
C ASP A 46 4.31 -0.37 -15.33
N ASP A 47 3.20 0.38 -15.24
CA ASP A 47 2.90 1.44 -16.20
C ASP A 47 3.22 2.85 -15.66
N LEU A 48 3.24 3.04 -14.34
CA LEU A 48 3.44 4.37 -13.74
C LEU A 48 4.76 4.52 -12.97
N LEU A 49 5.21 3.48 -12.25
CA LEU A 49 6.42 3.54 -11.41
C LEU A 49 7.66 3.05 -12.14
N LEU A 50 7.66 1.83 -12.69
CA LEU A 50 8.84 1.24 -13.35
C LEU A 50 9.38 2.07 -14.53
N PRO A 51 8.55 2.77 -15.34
CA PRO A 51 9.06 3.60 -16.43
C PRO A 51 9.74 4.90 -15.98
N GLN A 52 9.73 5.24 -14.69
CA GLN A 52 10.31 6.48 -14.18
C GLN A 52 11.86 6.40 -14.23
N PRO A 53 12.55 7.40 -14.79
CA PRO A 53 14.01 7.40 -14.91
C PRO A 53 14.73 7.56 -13.55
N HIS A 54 14.09 8.22 -12.60
CA HIS A 54 14.62 8.47 -11.26
C HIS A 54 13.62 8.01 -10.22
N LEU A 55 13.61 6.71 -9.98
CA LEU A 55 12.76 6.12 -8.98
C LEU A 55 13.34 6.39 -7.59
N GLN A 56 12.67 7.26 -6.85
CA GLN A 56 12.91 7.51 -5.44
C GLN A 56 11.61 7.96 -4.80
N GLY A 57 11.37 7.57 -3.57
CA GLY A 57 10.08 7.79 -2.95
C GLY A 57 9.88 7.00 -1.69
N ILE A 58 8.67 7.11 -1.18
CA ILE A 58 8.17 6.28 -0.11
C ILE A 58 6.98 5.46 -0.58
N TRP A 59 6.72 4.37 0.13
CA TRP A 59 5.45 3.68 0.05
C TRP A 59 4.99 3.23 1.44
N LEU A 60 3.68 3.23 1.65
CA LEU A 60 3.04 2.73 2.86
C LEU A 60 2.03 1.68 2.47
N ALA A 61 1.99 0.54 3.19
CA ALA A 61 1.01 -0.49 2.91
C ALA A 61 0.44 -1.14 4.17
N ALA A 62 -0.74 -1.73 4.02
CA ALA A 62 -1.37 -2.58 5.01
C ALA A 62 -2.37 -3.53 4.33
N PRO A 63 -2.73 -4.66 4.94
CA PRO A 63 -2.08 -5.27 6.09
C PRO A 63 -0.79 -6.03 5.72
N LEU A 64 -0.40 -6.01 4.44
CA LEU A 64 0.76 -6.72 3.91
C LEU A 64 1.50 -5.81 2.91
N PRO A 65 2.76 -6.14 2.57
CA PRO A 65 3.46 -5.49 1.46
C PRO A 65 2.62 -5.55 0.17
N ALA A 66 2.50 -4.42 -0.51
CA ALA A 66 1.74 -4.32 -1.76
C ALA A 66 2.63 -4.15 -3.00
N LEU A 67 3.89 -3.74 -2.80
CA LEU A 67 4.91 -3.73 -3.85
C LEU A 67 5.68 -5.05 -3.82
N TYR A 68 5.92 -5.62 -4.99
CA TYR A 68 6.66 -6.89 -5.15
C TYR A 68 7.81 -6.78 -6.15
N GLU A 69 7.82 -5.75 -7.00
CA GLU A 69 8.86 -5.56 -7.99
C GLU A 69 10.22 -5.24 -7.32
N PRO A 70 11.27 -6.04 -7.54
CA PRO A 70 12.56 -5.88 -6.85
C PRO A 70 13.18 -4.50 -7.04
N ASN A 71 13.08 -3.94 -8.25
CA ASN A 71 13.59 -2.60 -8.53
C ASN A 71 12.87 -1.54 -7.69
N LEU A 72 11.55 -1.65 -7.53
CA LEU A 72 10.80 -0.72 -6.68
C LEU A 72 11.21 -0.85 -5.21
N LEU A 73 11.37 -2.07 -4.71
CA LEU A 73 11.75 -2.33 -3.32
C LEU A 73 13.19 -1.88 -2.98
N GLN A 74 14.08 -1.78 -3.98
CA GLN A 74 15.44 -1.28 -3.80
C GLN A 74 15.52 0.24 -3.74
N HIS A 75 14.59 0.94 -4.41
CA HIS A 75 14.66 2.39 -4.59
C HIS A 75 13.63 3.17 -3.77
N LEU A 76 12.52 2.54 -3.36
CA LEU A 76 11.47 3.14 -2.56
C LEU A 76 11.56 2.67 -1.11
N GLN A 77 11.51 3.62 -0.17
CA GLN A 77 11.50 3.33 1.26
C GLN A 77 10.09 2.94 1.72
N GLY A 78 9.93 1.75 2.29
CA GLY A 78 8.61 1.27 2.69
C GLY A 78 8.28 1.41 4.18
N TRP A 79 6.99 1.50 4.48
CA TRP A 79 6.42 1.31 5.82
C TRP A 79 5.20 0.41 5.72
N VAL A 80 5.19 -0.72 6.44
CA VAL A 80 4.12 -1.71 6.31
C VAL A 80 3.53 -2.02 7.67
N TRP A 81 2.24 -1.74 7.86
CA TRP A 81 1.49 -2.29 8.98
C TRP A 81 1.18 -3.75 8.69
N ALA A 82 1.78 -4.67 9.45
CA ALA A 82 1.62 -6.10 9.24
C ALA A 82 1.34 -6.88 10.54
N PRO A 83 0.52 -7.95 10.50
CA PRO A 83 0.28 -8.84 11.64
C PRO A 83 1.58 -9.48 12.10
N SER A 84 1.83 -9.61 13.42
CA SER A 84 3.08 -10.15 14.03
C SER A 84 3.57 -11.47 13.43
N GLU A 85 2.64 -12.33 13.02
CA GLU A 85 2.89 -13.67 12.49
C GLU A 85 3.66 -13.64 11.17
N LEU A 86 3.66 -12.51 10.46
CA LEU A 86 4.45 -12.33 9.24
C LEU A 86 5.97 -12.37 9.49
N ASP A 87 6.43 -12.17 10.73
CA ASP A 87 7.88 -12.23 11.07
C ASP A 87 8.46 -13.63 10.80
N ASP A 88 7.67 -14.67 11.05
CA ASP A 88 8.09 -16.06 10.85
C ASP A 88 8.11 -16.46 9.36
N LEU A 89 7.36 -15.73 8.52
CA LEU A 89 7.15 -16.03 7.09
C LEU A 89 8.00 -15.19 6.14
N LEU A 90 8.50 -14.04 6.59
CA LEU A 90 9.45 -13.18 5.86
C LEU A 90 10.86 -13.24 6.46
N PRO A 91 11.47 -14.44 6.72
CA PRO A 91 12.90 -14.46 6.97
C PRO A 91 13.58 -13.87 5.74
N ALA A 92 14.55 -12.99 5.97
CA ALA A 92 15.34 -12.33 4.93
C ALA A 92 15.52 -13.25 3.74
N ALA A 93 15.07 -12.80 2.56
CA ALA A 93 14.98 -13.54 1.30
C ALA A 93 16.36 -14.01 0.75
N SER A 94 17.33 -14.30 1.61
CA SER A 94 18.69 -14.71 1.30
C SER A 94 19.07 -16.09 1.87
N SER A 95 18.17 -16.83 2.53
CA SER A 95 18.55 -18.10 3.18
C SER A 95 17.66 -19.32 2.90
N LEU A 96 16.72 -19.25 1.96
CA LEU A 96 15.88 -20.40 1.59
C LEU A 96 16.42 -21.25 0.43
N LEU A 97 17.66 -21.04 0.00
CA LEU A 97 18.35 -21.96 -0.90
C LEU A 97 19.15 -22.98 -0.07
N PRO A 98 18.89 -24.29 -0.20
CA PRO A 98 19.69 -25.32 0.47
C PRO A 98 21.12 -25.28 -0.09
N GLY A 99 22.09 -24.85 0.71
CA GLY A 99 23.52 -24.88 0.37
C GLY A 99 24.35 -23.66 0.80
N SER A 100 23.72 -22.54 1.17
CA SER A 100 24.45 -21.33 1.55
C SER A 100 24.75 -21.32 3.05
N ARG A 101 25.93 -21.81 3.44
CA ARG A 101 26.43 -21.65 4.81
C ARG A 101 26.62 -20.14 5.08
N PRO A 102 26.03 -19.54 6.13
CA PRO A 102 26.22 -18.14 6.41
C PRO A 102 27.66 -17.94 6.90
N THR A 103 28.49 -17.35 6.04
CA THR A 103 29.72 -16.69 6.48
C THR A 103 29.30 -15.35 7.06
N SER A 104 29.83 -15.01 8.24
CA SER A 104 29.59 -13.74 8.92
C SER A 104 29.67 -12.58 7.93
N ALA A 105 28.51 -12.04 7.58
CA ALA A 105 28.33 -10.81 6.85
C ALA A 105 27.09 -10.15 7.42
N SER A 106 27.22 -8.85 7.68
CA SER A 106 26.22 -7.93 8.24
C SER A 106 24.79 -8.27 7.81
N PRO A 107 23.78 -8.05 8.68
CA PRO A 107 22.39 -8.27 8.29
C PRO A 107 22.11 -7.48 7.01
N MET A 108 21.93 -8.20 5.90
CA MET A 108 21.34 -7.64 4.69
C MET A 108 20.03 -7.00 5.12
N PRO A 109 19.72 -5.76 4.70
CA PRO A 109 18.50 -5.10 5.13
C PRO A 109 17.32 -6.01 4.78
N SER A 110 16.63 -6.47 5.82
CA SER A 110 15.32 -7.12 5.71
C SER A 110 14.47 -6.29 4.76
N ALA A 111 13.83 -6.95 3.78
CA ALA A 111 13.03 -6.42 2.68
C ALA A 111 12.69 -4.93 2.86
N GLY A 112 13.15 -4.06 1.93
CA GLY A 112 13.31 -2.58 2.00
C GLY A 112 12.19 -1.69 2.58
N PHE A 113 11.58 -2.10 3.68
CA PHE A 113 10.49 -1.45 4.38
C PHE A 113 10.61 -1.67 5.89
N ARG A 114 10.15 -0.66 6.64
CA ARG A 114 9.99 -0.73 8.10
C ARG A 114 8.63 -1.34 8.42
N ARG A 115 8.59 -2.27 9.36
CA ARG A 115 7.34 -2.85 9.82
C ARG A 115 6.74 -2.02 10.96
N LEU A 116 5.41 -1.96 10.97
CA LEU A 116 4.60 -1.25 11.95
C LEU A 116 3.55 -2.22 12.52
N ALA A 117 3.15 -1.99 13.77
CA ALA A 117 2.15 -2.82 14.44
C ALA A 117 0.75 -2.63 13.83
N LEU A 118 0.18 -3.71 13.29
CA LEU A 118 -1.20 -3.77 12.84
C LEU A 118 -2.11 -4.18 14.01
N HIS A 119 -3.13 -3.38 14.28
CA HIS A 119 -4.11 -3.64 15.34
C HIS A 119 -5.39 -4.25 14.75
N SER A 120 -6.20 -4.91 15.59
CA SER A 120 -7.48 -5.51 15.16
C SER A 120 -8.40 -4.52 14.44
N ASP A 121 -8.42 -3.28 14.92
CA ASP A 121 -9.34 -2.23 14.44
C ASP A 121 -8.88 -1.63 13.09
N ASP A 122 -7.69 -2.01 12.62
CA ASP A 122 -7.20 -1.62 11.30
C ASP A 122 -7.86 -2.38 10.15
N GLY A 123 -8.48 -3.52 10.46
CA GLY A 123 -9.12 -4.40 9.49
C GLY A 123 -8.12 -5.09 8.55
N THR A 124 -8.66 -5.88 7.62
CA THR A 124 -7.90 -6.71 6.69
C THR A 124 -7.88 -6.16 5.26
N ASP A 125 -8.60 -5.06 5.01
CA ASP A 125 -8.70 -4.47 3.69
C ASP A 125 -7.40 -3.77 3.28
N PRO A 126 -6.92 -4.02 2.06
CA PRO A 126 -5.65 -3.51 1.63
C PRO A 126 -5.67 -1.99 1.45
N LEU A 127 -4.54 -1.39 1.74
CA LEU A 127 -4.23 0.02 1.56
C LEU A 127 -2.80 0.11 1.01
N LEU A 128 -2.59 0.97 0.03
CA LEU A 128 -1.29 1.35 -0.49
C LEU A 128 -1.27 2.87 -0.69
N LEU A 129 -0.22 3.54 -0.23
CA LEU A 129 0.09 4.92 -0.57
C LEU A 129 1.50 4.93 -1.17
N VAL A 130 1.70 5.55 -2.33
CA VAL A 130 3.00 5.75 -2.95
C VAL A 130 3.21 7.22 -3.20
N ILE A 131 4.34 7.77 -2.73
CA ILE A 131 4.71 9.17 -2.93
C ILE A 131 6.13 9.20 -3.50
N THR A 132 6.22 9.64 -4.75
CA THR A 132 7.46 9.96 -5.46
C THR A 132 7.36 11.41 -5.96
N PRO A 133 8.45 12.02 -6.46
CA PRO A 133 8.39 13.37 -7.02
C PRO A 133 7.37 13.56 -8.17
N THR A 134 7.07 12.51 -8.93
CA THR A 134 6.22 12.57 -10.14
C THR A 134 4.96 11.71 -10.09
N VAL A 135 4.86 10.79 -9.12
CA VAL A 135 3.70 9.92 -8.91
C VAL A 135 3.31 9.96 -7.44
N GLN A 136 2.11 10.48 -7.16
CA GLN A 136 1.50 10.41 -5.84
C GLN A 136 0.12 9.74 -5.97
N VAL A 137 -0.07 8.62 -5.27
CA VAL A 137 -1.31 7.84 -5.37
C VAL A 137 -1.62 7.08 -4.09
N ALA A 138 -2.90 7.00 -3.75
CA ALA A 138 -3.42 6.05 -2.77
C ALA A 138 -4.38 5.05 -3.45
N LEU A 139 -4.29 3.78 -3.05
CA LEU A 139 -5.20 2.72 -3.43
C LEU A 139 -5.72 2.03 -2.17
N CYS A 140 -7.01 1.75 -2.11
CA CYS A 140 -7.56 0.87 -1.08
C CYS A 140 -8.81 0.15 -1.54
N LEU A 141 -9.19 -0.90 -0.81
CA LEU A 141 -10.53 -1.46 -0.87
C LEU A 141 -11.37 -0.91 0.27
N ASP A 142 -12.63 -0.58 -0.03
CA ASP A 142 -13.59 -0.08 0.94
C ASP A 142 -15.00 -0.60 0.63
N GLY A 143 -15.90 -0.48 1.62
CA GLY A 143 -17.31 -0.81 1.48
C GLY A 143 -17.69 -2.18 2.06
N PRO A 144 -19.00 -2.44 2.25
CA PRO A 144 -19.50 -3.71 2.78
C PRO A 144 -19.44 -4.82 1.71
N PRO A 145 -19.56 -6.12 2.07
CA PRO A 145 -19.33 -7.27 1.17
C PRO A 145 -20.08 -7.30 -0.18
N GLN A 146 -21.21 -6.60 -0.30
CA GLN A 146 -22.00 -6.51 -1.54
C GLN A 146 -21.97 -5.13 -2.21
N ALA A 147 -21.20 -4.19 -1.66
CA ALA A 147 -20.97 -2.87 -2.25
C ALA A 147 -19.48 -2.51 -2.18
N ARG A 148 -18.63 -3.53 -2.40
CA ARG A 148 -17.17 -3.38 -2.36
C ARG A 148 -16.73 -2.54 -3.54
N ARG A 149 -15.73 -1.72 -3.32
CA ARG A 149 -15.12 -0.84 -4.32
C ARG A 149 -13.61 -0.79 -4.18
N LEU A 150 -12.94 -0.69 -5.32
CA LEU A 150 -11.59 -0.15 -5.39
C LEU A 150 -11.67 1.38 -5.36
N VAL A 151 -10.88 1.98 -4.49
CA VAL A 151 -10.65 3.42 -4.42
C VAL A 151 -9.24 3.70 -4.93
N VAL A 152 -9.13 4.64 -5.86
CA VAL A 152 -7.83 5.16 -6.35
C VAL A 152 -7.86 6.68 -6.26
N ARG A 153 -6.81 7.27 -5.70
CA ARG A 153 -6.71 8.71 -5.42
C ARG A 153 -5.38 9.26 -5.89
N PHE A 154 -5.43 10.27 -6.74
CA PHE A 154 -4.27 11.07 -7.17
C PHE A 154 -4.35 12.53 -6.69
N ASP A 155 -5.47 12.91 -6.04
CA ASP A 155 -5.73 14.27 -5.61
C ASP A 155 -4.78 14.72 -4.49
N PRO A 156 -4.00 15.80 -4.66
CA PRO A 156 -3.01 16.22 -3.67
C PRO A 156 -3.60 16.58 -2.30
N GLN A 157 -4.79 17.16 -2.25
CA GLN A 157 -5.45 17.54 -0.99
C GLN A 157 -5.87 16.29 -0.22
N VAL A 158 -6.48 15.31 -0.90
CA VAL A 158 -6.86 14.03 -0.30
C VAL A 158 -5.63 13.27 0.20
N LEU A 159 -4.55 13.24 -0.59
CA LEU A 159 -3.30 12.57 -0.20
C LEU A 159 -2.61 13.26 0.99
N THR A 160 -2.64 14.60 1.04
CA THR A 160 -2.12 15.36 2.18
C THR A 160 -2.91 15.08 3.46
N ALA A 161 -4.24 15.03 3.37
CA ALA A 161 -5.09 14.68 4.51
C ALA A 161 -4.80 13.24 5.01
N ALA A 162 -4.64 12.28 4.08
CA ALA A 162 -4.26 10.91 4.40
C ALA A 162 -2.90 10.83 5.12
N LEU A 163 -1.88 11.53 4.61
CA LEU A 163 -0.56 11.62 5.27
C LEU A 163 -0.63 12.26 6.65
N THR A 164 -1.51 13.26 6.84
CA THR A 164 -1.71 13.92 8.14
C THR A 164 -2.28 12.94 9.18
N LEU A 165 -3.26 12.12 8.79
CA LEU A 165 -3.78 11.06 9.65
C LEU A 165 -2.71 10.01 9.99
N ILE A 166 -1.95 9.55 8.99
CA ILE A 166 -0.87 8.59 9.19
C ILE A 166 0.16 9.14 10.17
N ASN A 167 0.57 10.40 9.99
CA ASN A 167 1.50 11.05 10.89
C ASN A 167 0.93 11.14 12.31
N GLY A 168 -0.32 11.58 12.48
CA GLY A 168 -0.97 11.64 13.79
C GLY A 168 -1.02 10.28 14.49
N ARG A 169 -1.31 9.21 13.73
CA ARG A 169 -1.25 7.84 14.24
C ARG A 169 0.15 7.45 14.67
N LEU A 170 1.16 7.64 13.81
CA LEU A 170 2.54 7.26 14.11
C LEU A 170 3.08 8.01 15.33
N GLN A 171 2.77 9.31 15.48
CA GLN A 171 3.16 10.05 16.68
C GLN A 171 2.58 9.47 17.98
N ALA A 172 1.41 8.81 17.91
CA ALA A 172 0.80 8.18 19.06
C ALA A 172 1.31 6.75 19.32
N THR A 173 1.68 6.01 18.27
CA THR A 173 1.99 4.56 18.39
C THR A 173 3.47 4.22 18.23
N ASP A 174 4.20 4.96 17.39
CA ASP A 174 5.61 4.76 17.07
C ASP A 174 6.24 6.09 16.60
N PRO A 175 6.63 6.98 17.54
CA PRO A 175 7.17 8.30 17.20
C PRO A 175 8.44 8.26 16.36
N GLU A 176 9.25 7.21 16.52
CA GLU A 176 10.49 7.04 15.74
C GLU A 176 10.18 6.73 14.27
N ALA A 177 9.21 5.85 14.01
CA ALA A 177 8.72 5.62 12.65
C ALA A 177 8.07 6.87 12.04
N GLY A 178 7.32 7.64 12.83
CA GLY A 178 6.75 8.92 12.40
C GLY A 178 7.83 9.92 11.97
N GLU A 179 8.88 10.06 12.77
CA GLU A 179 10.01 10.94 12.48
C GLU A 179 10.80 10.49 11.25
N ALA A 180 11.02 9.18 11.10
CA ALA A 180 11.67 8.61 9.92
C ALA A 180 10.86 8.86 8.64
N LEU A 181 9.54 8.63 8.68
CA LEU A 181 8.64 8.90 7.56
C LEU A 181 8.66 10.37 7.16
N ARG A 182 8.60 11.28 8.14
CA ARG A 182 8.64 12.72 7.91
C ARG A 182 9.96 13.15 7.25
N LYS A 183 11.10 12.63 7.71
CA LYS A 183 12.40 12.88 7.09
C LYS A 183 12.45 12.39 5.66
N ALA A 184 11.95 11.17 5.40
CA ALA A 184 11.92 10.61 4.05
C ALA A 184 11.05 11.45 3.10
N LEU A 185 9.88 11.90 3.54
CA LEU A 185 9.02 12.82 2.78
C LEU A 185 9.71 14.16 2.49
N GLN A 186 10.42 14.74 3.46
CA GLN A 186 11.17 16.00 3.29
C GLN A 186 12.32 15.86 2.28
N GLN A 187 12.95 14.68 2.23
CA GLN A 187 14.04 14.40 1.28
C GLN A 187 13.56 14.28 -0.17
N LEU A 188 12.27 14.05 -0.43
CA LEU A 188 11.72 14.00 -1.79
C LEU A 188 11.76 15.36 -2.50
N GLY A 189 11.88 16.46 -1.74
CA GLY A 189 11.88 17.81 -2.29
C GLY A 189 10.50 18.22 -2.83
N SER A 190 10.48 18.89 -3.99
CA SER A 190 9.24 19.35 -4.60
C SER A 190 8.47 18.19 -5.24
N LEU A 191 7.24 18.02 -4.79
CA LEU A 191 6.28 17.10 -5.39
C LEU A 191 5.56 17.81 -6.54
N HIS A 192 5.50 17.15 -7.69
CA HIS A 192 4.76 17.63 -8.85
C HIS A 192 3.54 16.73 -9.03
N SER A 193 2.36 17.34 -8.92
CA SER A 193 1.11 16.65 -9.16
C SER A 193 0.84 16.63 -10.66
N ASP A 194 0.85 15.43 -11.25
CA ASP A 194 0.51 15.23 -12.65
C ASP A 194 -0.94 14.78 -12.78
N GLU A 195 -1.81 15.70 -13.18
CA GLU A 195 -3.25 15.45 -13.39
C GLU A 195 -3.48 14.40 -14.49
N HIS A 196 -2.51 14.18 -15.39
CA HIS A 196 -2.62 13.18 -16.44
C HIS A 196 -2.37 11.75 -15.93
N LEU A 197 -1.95 11.55 -14.68
CA LEU A 197 -1.83 10.21 -14.09
C LEU A 197 -3.17 9.48 -14.10
N VAL A 198 -4.26 10.18 -13.79
CA VAL A 198 -5.62 9.61 -13.81
C VAL A 198 -5.98 9.13 -15.22
N LEU A 199 -5.67 9.94 -16.23
CA LEU A 199 -5.95 9.66 -17.64
C LEU A 199 -5.11 8.49 -18.19
N ARG A 200 -3.94 8.23 -17.60
CA ARG A 200 -3.09 7.07 -17.96
C ARG A 200 -3.47 5.81 -17.20
N PHE A 201 -3.83 5.94 -15.93
CA PHE A 201 -4.11 4.81 -15.05
C PHE A 201 -5.34 4.01 -15.48
N TRP A 202 -6.50 4.67 -15.62
CA TRP A 202 -7.76 3.96 -15.85
C TRP A 202 -7.81 3.16 -17.16
N PRO A 203 -7.32 3.67 -18.31
CA PRO A 203 -7.27 2.88 -19.54
C PRO A 203 -6.41 1.63 -19.41
N ARG A 204 -5.22 1.73 -18.80
CA ARG A 204 -4.33 0.58 -18.59
C ARG A 204 -4.93 -0.46 -17.65
N MET A 205 -5.57 0.00 -16.58
CA MET A 205 -6.29 -0.90 -15.68
C MET A 205 -7.46 -1.60 -16.40
N ALA A 206 -8.22 -0.89 -17.22
CA ALA A 206 -9.33 -1.45 -17.99
C ALA A 206 -8.84 -2.49 -19.02
N GLU A 207 -7.77 -2.19 -19.76
CA GLU A 207 -7.12 -3.13 -20.68
C GLU A 207 -6.71 -4.41 -19.96
N ARG A 208 -6.06 -4.29 -18.80
CA ARG A 208 -5.65 -5.45 -17.98
C ARG A 208 -6.85 -6.27 -17.52
N LEU A 209 -7.89 -5.62 -17.00
CA LEU A 209 -9.10 -6.32 -16.56
C LEU A 209 -9.81 -7.04 -17.72
N ALA A 210 -9.85 -6.44 -18.91
CA ALA A 210 -10.43 -7.04 -20.11
C ALA A 210 -9.61 -8.23 -20.64
N ALA A 211 -8.28 -8.19 -20.46
CA ALA A 211 -7.38 -9.27 -20.87
C ALA A 211 -7.44 -10.49 -19.93
N ILE A 212 -7.95 -10.34 -18.70
CA ILE A 212 -8.15 -11.47 -17.79
C ILE A 212 -9.27 -12.35 -18.35
N ALA A 213 -8.90 -13.51 -18.89
CA ALA A 213 -9.86 -14.52 -19.32
C ALA A 213 -10.80 -14.86 -18.14
N PRO A 214 -12.12 -14.93 -18.36
CA PRO A 214 -13.03 -15.40 -17.32
C PRO A 214 -12.59 -16.80 -16.91
N SER A 215 -12.24 -16.97 -15.63
CA SER A 215 -11.94 -18.29 -15.09
C SER A 215 -13.22 -19.12 -15.16
N LEU A 216 -13.35 -19.95 -16.19
CA LEU A 216 -14.31 -21.04 -16.23
C LEU A 216 -13.86 -22.08 -15.20
N THR A 217 -14.31 -21.94 -13.95
CA THR A 217 -14.34 -23.07 -13.03
C THR A 217 -15.36 -24.05 -13.56
N LEU A 218 -14.90 -25.01 -14.36
CA LEU A 218 -15.69 -26.20 -14.69
C LEU A 218 -16.04 -26.88 -13.37
N GLN A 219 -17.29 -26.70 -12.91
CA GLN A 219 -17.83 -27.54 -11.85
C GLN A 219 -17.99 -28.94 -12.43
N PRO A 220 -17.39 -29.98 -11.83
CA PRO A 220 -17.66 -31.34 -12.27
C PRO A 220 -19.15 -31.61 -12.06
N LEU A 221 -19.84 -32.06 -13.12
CA LEU A 221 -21.21 -32.56 -12.99
C LEU A 221 -21.17 -33.77 -12.04
N VAL A 222 -22.04 -33.70 -11.04
CA VAL A 222 -22.30 -34.77 -10.06
C VAL A 222 -22.89 -36.00 -10.74
#